data_AF-A0A259DD30-F1
#
_entry.id   AF-A0A259DD30-F1
#
_cell.length_a   1.000
_cell.length_b   1.000
_cell.length_c   1.000
_cell.angle_alpha   90.00
_cell.angle_beta   90.00
_cell.angle_gamma   90.00
#
_symmetry.space_group_name_H-M   'P 1'
#
loop_
_entity.id
_entity.type
_entity.pdbx_description
1 polymer ?
#
loop_
_entity_poly.entity_id
_entity_poly.type
_entity_poly.pdbx_seq_one_letter_code
_entity_poly.pdbx_strand_id
1 'polypeptide(L)'
;MDQTGSEHSPKAIQRVIKVRRDYNTWVANETMEDYALRFTPRSYRKWTESRVANTAFGAAAFLVLEAVGATLLVNYGFVNAALAILATGLIIFLVGLPISIYAARYGVDMDLLTRGAGFGYLGSTITSLIYASFTFIFFALEAAIMAYALELAFGIP
;
A
#
# COMPACT_ATOMS: atom_id res chain seq x y z
N MET A 1 0.28 61.97 51.18
CA MET A 1 1.64 61.41 50.97
C MET A 1 1.75 60.21 51.90
N ASP A 2 1.59 59.00 51.37
CA ASP A 2 2.55 57.92 51.63
C ASP A 2 2.33 56.79 50.63
N GLN A 3 3.42 56.41 49.97
CA GLN A 3 3.50 55.36 48.95
C GLN A 3 3.92 54.07 49.64
N THR A 4 3.05 53.06 49.71
CA THR A 4 3.46 51.71 50.15
C THR A 4 3.63 50.82 48.93
N GLY A 5 4.89 50.43 48.71
CA GLY A 5 5.40 49.71 47.55
C GLY A 5 4.73 48.37 47.31
N SER A 6 4.49 48.08 46.03
CA SER A 6 4.07 46.78 45.52
C SER A 6 5.22 45.78 45.63
N GLU A 7 5.12 44.82 46.55
CA GLU A 7 6.04 43.68 46.59
C GLU A 7 5.80 42.75 45.40
N HIS A 8 6.74 42.74 44.45
CA HIS A 8 6.81 41.75 43.38
C HIS A 8 7.32 40.43 43.93
N SER A 9 6.42 39.46 44.10
CA SER A 9 6.77 38.06 44.38
C SER A 9 7.72 37.53 43.29
N PRO A 10 8.86 36.91 43.62
CA PRO A 10 9.78 36.40 42.62
C PRO A 10 9.10 35.25 41.87
N LYS A 11 8.93 35.43 40.55
CA LYS A 11 8.40 34.40 39.66
C LYS A 11 9.34 33.18 39.74
N ALA A 12 8.86 32.07 40.28
CA ALA A 12 9.60 30.81 40.31
C ALA A 12 10.04 30.45 38.89
N ILE A 13 11.35 30.33 38.66
CA ILE A 13 11.91 29.97 37.36
C ILE A 13 11.55 28.50 37.11
N GLN A 14 10.51 28.28 36.31
CA GLN A 14 10.13 26.94 35.87
C GLN A 14 11.23 26.40 34.95
N ARG A 15 12.13 25.59 35.50
CA ARG A 15 13.15 24.88 34.72
C ARG A 15 12.46 23.77 33.94
N VAL A 16 12.04 24.07 32.72
CA VAL A 16 11.55 23.08 31.75
C VAL A 16 12.74 22.24 31.30
N ILE A 17 12.92 21.09 31.95
CA ILE A 17 13.85 20.07 31.48
C ILE A 17 13.24 19.52 30.19
N LYS A 18 13.85 19.80 29.03
CA LYS A 18 13.42 19.21 27.76
C LYS A 18 13.64 17.70 27.83
N VAL A 19 12.57 16.94 28.07
CA VAL A 19 12.52 15.49 27.82
C VAL A 19 12.36 15.25 26.30
N ARG A 20 13.11 15.97 25.46
CA ARG A 20 13.24 15.60 24.05
C ARG A 20 14.57 14.90 23.94
N ARG A 21 14.49 13.59 23.76
CA ARG A 21 15.61 12.76 23.29
C ARG A 21 16.13 13.43 22.02
N ASP A 22 17.38 13.86 22.00
CA ASP A 22 18.02 14.35 20.79
C ASP A 22 18.16 13.16 19.83
N TYR A 23 17.31 13.11 18.82
CA TYR A 23 17.47 12.18 17.71
C TYR A 23 18.51 12.76 16.76
N ASN A 24 19.55 11.96 16.46
CA ASN A 24 20.62 12.33 15.54
C ASN A 24 20.02 12.80 14.20
N THR A 25 20.54 13.86 13.60
CA THR A 25 20.03 14.48 12.35
C THR A 25 20.02 13.55 11.12
N TRP A 26 20.59 12.36 11.26
CA TRP A 26 20.58 11.25 10.30
C TRP A 26 19.33 10.36 10.43
N VAL A 27 18.55 10.52 11.50
CA VAL A 27 17.20 9.96 11.64
C VAL A 27 16.28 10.90 10.85
N ALA A 28 15.76 10.35 9.76
CA ALA A 28 14.94 11.04 8.76
C ALA A 28 13.95 12.05 9.36
N ASN A 29 13.85 13.22 8.73
CA ASN A 29 12.81 14.21 8.96
C ASN A 29 11.41 13.53 8.98
N GLU A 30 10.83 13.41 10.17
CA GLU A 30 9.48 12.88 10.44
C GLU A 30 8.34 13.80 9.96
N THR A 31 8.70 14.88 9.25
CA THR A 31 7.84 15.94 8.71
C THR A 31 7.49 15.75 7.24
N MET A 32 8.02 14.73 6.56
CA MET A 32 7.51 14.30 5.26
C MET A 32 6.22 13.50 5.48
N GLU A 33 5.14 13.89 4.82
CA GLU A 33 3.83 13.24 4.87
C GLU A 33 3.90 11.81 4.33
N ASP A 34 4.41 10.89 5.15
CA ASP A 34 4.56 9.48 4.81
C ASP A 34 3.23 8.75 5.04
N TYR A 35 2.35 8.85 4.05
CA TYR A 35 1.07 8.14 4.00
C TYR A 35 1.21 6.66 3.61
N ALA A 36 2.41 6.19 3.27
CA ALA A 36 2.65 4.76 3.07
C ALA A 36 2.76 4.02 4.41
N LEU A 37 3.10 4.72 5.50
CA LEU A 37 3.21 4.16 6.86
C LEU A 37 2.19 4.72 7.87
N ARG A 38 1.30 5.65 7.46
CA ARG A 38 0.30 6.32 8.31
C ARG A 38 -1.10 6.34 7.66
N PHE A 39 -2.13 6.49 8.50
CA PHE A 39 -3.53 6.65 8.08
C PHE A 39 -3.67 7.75 7.01
N THR A 40 -4.39 7.48 5.92
CA THR A 40 -4.64 8.47 4.86
C THR A 40 -5.71 9.48 5.31
N PRO A 41 -5.38 10.79 5.48
CA PRO A 41 -6.35 11.79 5.91
C PRO A 41 -7.43 12.04 4.84
N ARG A 42 -8.66 12.29 5.29
CA ARG A 42 -9.85 12.47 4.42
C ARG A 42 -9.70 13.62 3.41
N SER A 43 -8.85 14.61 3.68
CA SER A 43 -8.60 15.77 2.82
C SER A 43 -7.85 15.44 1.52
N TYR A 44 -7.21 14.27 1.41
CA TYR A 44 -6.45 13.86 0.23
C TYR A 44 -7.22 12.93 -0.73
N ARG A 45 -8.51 12.63 -0.46
CA ARG A 45 -9.37 11.81 -1.34
C ARG A 45 -9.90 12.62 -2.53
N LYS A 46 -8.99 12.98 -3.45
CA LYS A 46 -9.25 13.89 -4.58
C LYS A 46 -9.64 13.19 -5.89
N TRP A 47 -9.52 11.86 -5.95
CA TRP A 47 -9.71 11.08 -7.17
C TRP A 47 -11.14 10.55 -7.29
N THR A 48 -11.74 10.63 -8.49
CA THR A 48 -13.05 10.05 -8.76
C THR A 48 -12.99 8.53 -8.73
N GLU A 49 -14.09 7.89 -8.37
CA GLU A 49 -14.22 6.43 -8.31
C GLU A 49 -13.84 5.78 -9.65
N SER A 50 -14.22 6.41 -10.76
CA SER A 50 -13.86 5.95 -12.12
C SER A 50 -12.36 5.95 -12.40
N ARG A 51 -11.61 6.95 -11.92
CA ARG A 51 -10.14 6.98 -12.10
C ARG A 51 -9.48 5.89 -11.26
N VAL A 52 -9.94 5.70 -10.02
CA VAL A 52 -9.43 4.65 -9.14
C VAL A 52 -9.71 3.27 -9.74
N ALA A 53 -10.91 3.05 -10.28
CA ALA A 53 -11.27 1.80 -10.96
C ALA A 53 -10.38 1.56 -12.18
N ASN A 54 -10.17 2.56 -13.04
CA ASN A 54 -9.30 2.42 -14.21
C ASN A 54 -7.84 2.16 -13.83
N THR A 55 -7.32 2.77 -12.77
CA THR A 55 -5.98 2.46 -12.25
C THR A 55 -5.90 1.03 -11.74
N ALA A 56 -6.93 0.53 -11.05
CA ALA A 56 -6.99 -0.85 -10.59
C ALA A 56 -7.05 -1.85 -11.77
N PHE A 57 -7.85 -1.56 -12.80
CA PHE A 57 -7.89 -2.38 -14.03
C PHE A 57 -6.56 -2.35 -14.79
N GLY A 58 -5.91 -1.18 -14.89
CA GLY A 58 -4.58 -1.06 -15.50
C GLY A 58 -3.53 -1.85 -14.73
N ALA A 59 -3.59 -1.82 -13.39
CA ALA A 59 -2.70 -2.61 -12.54
C ALA A 59 -2.98 -4.13 -12.63
N ALA A 60 -4.14 -4.55 -13.13
CA ALA A 60 -4.48 -5.97 -13.32
C ALA A 60 -4.17 -6.49 -14.74
N ALA A 61 -3.78 -5.61 -15.68
CA ALA A 61 -3.51 -5.96 -17.06
C ALA A 61 -2.08 -6.51 -17.24
N PHE A 62 -1.91 -7.82 -17.01
CA PHE A 62 -0.64 -8.54 -17.11
C PHE A 62 -0.66 -9.54 -18.28
N LEU A 63 0.37 -9.54 -19.13
CA LEU A 63 0.54 -10.52 -20.21
C LEU A 63 0.66 -11.95 -19.66
N VAL A 64 1.26 -12.10 -18.48
CA VAL A 64 1.36 -13.39 -17.77
C VAL A 64 -0.02 -13.97 -17.52
N LEU A 65 -0.98 -13.15 -17.08
CA LEU A 65 -2.34 -13.62 -16.80
C LEU A 65 -3.06 -14.03 -18.08
N GLU A 66 -2.85 -13.31 -19.18
CA GLU A 66 -3.38 -13.68 -20.51
C GLU A 66 -2.80 -15.03 -20.97
N ALA A 67 -1.49 -15.23 -20.84
CA ALA A 67 -0.82 -16.48 -21.20
C ALA A 67 -1.31 -17.68 -20.37
N VAL A 68 -1.53 -17.49 -19.06
CA VAL A 68 -2.09 -18.51 -18.18
C VAL A 68 -3.56 -18.79 -18.55
N GLY A 69 -4.34 -17.77 -18.86
CA GLY A 69 -5.73 -17.90 -19.34
C GLY A 69 -5.81 -18.69 -20.64
N ALA A 70 -4.96 -18.38 -21.62
CA ALA A 70 -4.84 -19.14 -22.86
C ALA A 70 -4.46 -20.60 -22.62
N THR A 71 -3.52 -20.84 -21.70
CA THR A 71 -3.10 -22.20 -21.31
C THR A 71 -4.26 -22.99 -20.69
N LEU A 72 -5.05 -22.39 -19.81
CA LEU A 72 -6.25 -23.01 -19.23
C LEU A 72 -7.27 -23.39 -20.32
N LEU A 73 -7.49 -22.49 -21.28
CA LEU A 73 -8.43 -22.70 -22.37
C LEU A 73 -7.99 -23.85 -23.29
N VAL A 74 -6.70 -23.95 -23.63
CA VAL A 74 -6.16 -25.03 -24.48
C VAL A 74 -6.21 -26.39 -23.77
N ASN A 75 -5.88 -26.44 -22.49
CA ASN A 75 -5.78 -27.71 -21.75
C ASN A 75 -7.13 -28.25 -21.27
N TYR A 76 -8.05 -27.38 -20.85
CA TYR A 76 -9.29 -27.78 -20.19
C TYR A 76 -10.57 -27.45 -20.99
N GLY A 77 -10.42 -26.75 -22.11
CA GLY A 77 -11.53 -26.27 -22.94
C GLY A 77 -12.18 -25.00 -22.41
N PHE A 78 -12.88 -24.29 -23.31
CA PHE A 78 -13.46 -22.97 -23.02
C PHE A 78 -14.43 -22.97 -21.83
N VAL A 79 -15.39 -23.90 -21.81
CA VAL A 79 -16.45 -23.90 -20.79
C VAL A 79 -15.89 -24.09 -19.38
N ASN A 80 -14.95 -25.02 -19.21
CA ASN A 80 -14.33 -25.27 -17.91
C ASN A 80 -13.43 -24.12 -17.49
N ALA A 81 -12.62 -23.59 -18.41
CA ALA A 81 -11.75 -22.45 -18.14
C ALA A 81 -12.56 -21.20 -17.75
N ALA A 82 -13.64 -20.89 -18.49
CA ALA A 82 -14.51 -19.75 -18.21
C ALA A 82 -15.19 -19.88 -16.85
N LEU A 83 -15.74 -21.06 -16.51
CA LEU A 83 -16.35 -21.29 -15.22
C LEU A 83 -15.34 -21.21 -14.07
N ALA A 84 -14.12 -21.74 -14.25
CA ALA A 84 -13.07 -21.66 -13.25
C ALA A 84 -12.61 -20.21 -13.00
N ILE A 85 -12.44 -19.43 -14.06
CA ILE A 85 -12.08 -18.00 -13.97
C ILE A 85 -13.20 -17.22 -13.28
N LEU A 86 -14.46 -17.43 -13.67
CA LEU A 86 -15.61 -16.76 -13.04
C LEU A 86 -15.76 -17.13 -11.57
N ALA A 87 -15.65 -18.42 -11.22
CA ALA A 87 -15.75 -18.88 -9.85
C ALA A 87 -14.62 -18.30 -8.99
N THR A 88 -13.38 -18.32 -9.49
CA THR A 88 -12.22 -17.77 -8.77
C THR A 88 -12.35 -16.25 -8.63
N GLY A 89 -12.75 -15.54 -9.68
CA GLY A 89 -13.02 -14.10 -9.65
C GLY A 89 -14.11 -13.73 -8.65
N LEU A 90 -15.19 -14.53 -8.57
CA LEU A 90 -16.25 -14.33 -7.58
C LEU A 90 -15.72 -14.53 -6.15
N ILE A 91 -14.90 -15.55 -5.91
CA ILE A 91 -14.29 -15.77 -4.59
C ILE A 91 -13.40 -14.59 -4.21
N ILE A 92 -12.51 -14.14 -5.10
CA ILE A 92 -11.64 -12.98 -4.87
C ILE A 92 -12.48 -11.73 -4.60
N PHE A 93 -13.53 -11.50 -5.37
CA PHE A 93 -14.43 -10.37 -5.17
C PHE A 93 -15.15 -10.42 -3.82
N LEU A 94 -15.72 -11.57 -3.44
CA LEU A 94 -16.43 -11.74 -2.18
C LEU A 94 -15.52 -11.59 -0.96
N VAL A 95 -14.27 -12.03 -1.05
CA VAL A 95 -13.27 -11.86 0.01
C VAL A 95 -12.70 -10.44 0.03
N GLY A 96 -12.43 -9.86 -1.14
CA GLY A 96 -11.85 -8.54 -1.28
C GLY A 96 -12.82 -7.40 -0.96
N LEU A 97 -14.12 -7.59 -1.17
CA LEU A 97 -15.15 -6.57 -0.91
C LEU A 97 -15.20 -6.13 0.56
N PRO A 98 -15.31 -7.01 1.58
CA PRO A 98 -15.28 -6.56 2.97
C PRO A 98 -13.94 -5.91 3.32
N ILE A 99 -12.81 -6.49 2.89
CA ILE A 99 -11.47 -5.97 3.20
C ILE A 99 -11.30 -4.55 2.64
N SER A 100 -11.66 -4.34 1.37
CA SER A 100 -11.56 -3.03 0.69
C SER A 100 -12.48 -1.98 1.30
N ILE A 101 -13.71 -2.34 1.70
CA ILE A 101 -14.63 -1.43 2.39
C ILE A 101 -14.03 -0.97 3.72
N TYR A 102 -13.51 -1.90 4.53
CA TYR A 102 -12.92 -1.56 5.82
C TYR A 102 -11.62 -0.76 5.66
N ALA A 103 -10.76 -1.15 4.73
CA ALA A 103 -9.54 -0.40 4.38
C ALA A 103 -9.86 1.03 3.94
N ALA A 104 -10.86 1.22 3.07
CA ALA A 104 -11.27 2.53 2.57
C ALA A 104 -11.99 3.40 3.64
N ARG A 105 -12.70 2.78 4.59
CA ARG A 105 -13.39 3.49 5.68
C ARG A 105 -12.40 3.97 6.75
N TYR A 106 -11.40 3.15 7.04
CA TYR A 106 -10.38 3.43 8.05
C TYR A 106 -9.05 3.92 7.46
N GLY A 107 -8.94 4.16 6.15
CA GLY A 107 -7.71 4.68 5.53
C GLY A 107 -6.45 3.86 5.86
N VAL A 108 -6.60 2.52 5.94
CA VAL A 108 -5.57 1.57 6.37
C VAL A 108 -5.09 0.75 5.18
N ASP A 109 -3.77 0.63 5.03
CA ASP A 109 -3.15 -0.23 4.01
C ASP A 109 -2.91 -1.67 4.54
N MET A 110 -2.62 -2.62 3.66
CA MET A 110 -2.48 -4.03 3.99
C MET A 110 -1.41 -4.30 5.07
N ASP A 111 -0.31 -3.54 5.05
CA ASP A 111 0.76 -3.62 6.05
C ASP A 111 0.35 -3.07 7.43
N LEU A 112 -0.58 -2.12 7.44
CA LEU A 112 -1.16 -1.61 8.68
C LEU A 112 -2.22 -2.56 9.24
N LEU A 113 -2.92 -3.33 8.39
CA LEU A 113 -3.84 -4.38 8.83
C LEU A 113 -3.09 -5.47 9.60
N THR A 114 -1.92 -5.91 9.14
CA THR A 114 -1.13 -6.93 9.85
C THR A 114 -0.52 -6.40 11.14
N ARG A 115 -0.17 -5.11 11.16
CA ARG A 115 0.21 -4.40 12.39
C ARG A 115 -0.94 -4.33 13.40
N GLY A 116 -2.15 -4.02 12.94
CA GLY A 116 -3.38 -3.95 13.76
C GLY A 116 -3.92 -5.31 14.20
N ALA A 117 -3.61 -6.38 13.46
CA ALA A 117 -4.01 -7.76 13.77
C ALA A 117 -3.16 -8.44 14.86
N GLY A 118 -2.18 -7.74 15.45
CA GLY A 118 -1.37 -8.24 16.58
C GLY A 118 0.04 -8.69 16.24
N PHE A 119 0.45 -8.66 14.96
CA PHE A 119 1.82 -9.02 14.53
C PHE A 119 2.82 -7.86 14.62
N GLY A 120 2.36 -6.65 14.95
CA GLY A 120 3.21 -5.47 15.15
C GLY A 120 4.02 -5.09 13.91
N TYR A 121 5.20 -4.49 14.13
CA TYR A 121 6.08 -4.06 13.04
C TYR A 121 6.67 -5.22 12.23
N LEU A 122 6.88 -6.38 12.86
CA LEU A 122 7.43 -7.55 12.20
C LEU A 122 6.45 -8.10 11.13
N GLY A 123 5.17 -8.18 11.47
CA GLY A 123 4.13 -8.58 10.52
C GLY A 123 4.05 -7.65 9.30
N SER A 124 4.11 -6.34 9.55
CA SER A 124 4.12 -5.31 8.50
C SER A 124 5.34 -5.41 7.57
N THR A 125 6.53 -5.73 8.10
CA THR A 125 7.73 -5.93 7.27
C THR A 125 7.65 -7.21 6.45
N ILE A 126 7.12 -8.29 7.02
CA ILE A 126 6.99 -9.56 6.29
C ILE A 126 5.96 -9.43 5.17
N THR A 127 4.81 -8.80 5.42
CA THR A 127 3.79 -8.61 4.38
C THR A 127 4.26 -7.71 3.26
N SER A 128 4.94 -6.61 3.60
CA SER A 128 5.51 -5.71 2.59
C SER A 128 6.61 -6.39 1.77
N LEU A 129 7.44 -7.24 2.39
CA LEU A 129 8.45 -8.03 1.69
C LEU A 129 7.80 -9.02 0.72
N ILE A 130 6.77 -9.76 1.15
CA ILE A 130 6.03 -10.68 0.28
C ILE A 130 5.45 -9.92 -0.92
N TYR A 131 4.84 -8.76 -0.69
CA TYR A 131 4.27 -7.94 -1.75
C TYR A 131 5.32 -7.40 -2.73
N ALA A 132 6.45 -6.92 -2.21
CA ALA A 132 7.57 -6.45 -3.02
C ALA A 132 8.15 -7.60 -3.87
N SER A 133 8.37 -8.77 -3.28
CA SER A 133 8.85 -9.96 -4.00
C SER A 133 7.89 -10.40 -5.10
N PHE A 134 6.59 -10.43 -4.82
CA PHE A 134 5.56 -10.72 -5.82
C PHE A 134 5.65 -9.74 -7.00
N THR A 135 5.74 -8.45 -6.70
CA THR A 135 5.86 -7.40 -7.72
C THR A 135 7.10 -7.62 -8.61
N PHE A 136 8.26 -7.94 -8.03
CA PHE A 136 9.47 -8.24 -8.80
C PHE A 136 9.34 -9.50 -9.66
N ILE A 137 8.70 -10.55 -9.16
CA ILE A 137 8.47 -11.79 -9.93
C ILE A 137 7.60 -11.50 -11.15
N PHE A 138 6.48 -10.80 -10.97
CA PHE A 138 5.60 -10.45 -12.10
C PHE A 138 6.28 -9.51 -13.08
N PHE A 139 7.02 -8.52 -12.60
CA PHE A 139 7.80 -7.65 -13.46
C PHE A 139 8.82 -8.43 -14.31
N ALA A 140 9.55 -9.37 -13.71
CA ALA A 140 10.50 -10.21 -14.42
C ALA A 140 9.80 -11.11 -15.46
N LEU A 141 8.65 -11.70 -15.13
CA LEU A 141 7.87 -12.53 -16.04
C LEU A 141 7.28 -11.71 -17.20
N GLU A 142 6.75 -10.51 -16.94
CA GLU A 142 6.29 -9.60 -17.98
C GLU A 142 7.42 -9.20 -18.92
N ALA A 143 8.60 -8.88 -18.38
CA ALA A 143 9.78 -8.57 -19.19
C ALA A 143 10.22 -9.75 -20.06
N ALA A 144 10.18 -10.98 -19.51
CA ALA A 144 10.52 -12.20 -20.25
C ALA A 144 9.52 -12.48 -21.38
N ILE A 145 8.21 -12.35 -21.11
CA ILE A 145 7.17 -12.52 -22.14
C ILE A 145 7.27 -11.44 -23.20
N MET A 146 7.55 -10.19 -22.80
CA MET A 146 7.74 -9.08 -23.73
C MET A 146 8.97 -9.28 -24.62
N ALA A 147 10.09 -9.74 -24.05
CA ALA A 147 11.28 -10.09 -24.81
C ALA A 147 10.97 -11.19 -25.84
N TYR A 148 10.30 -12.26 -25.42
CA TYR A 148 9.88 -13.34 -26.32
C TYR A 148 8.94 -12.84 -27.44
N ALA A 149 8.01 -11.94 -27.12
CA ALA A 149 7.11 -11.34 -28.10
C ALA A 149 7.86 -10.47 -29.12
N LEU A 150 8.88 -9.71 -28.68
CA LEU A 150 9.72 -8.89 -29.55
C LEU A 150 10.63 -9.75 -30.44
N GLU A 151 11.21 -10.82 -29.90
CA GLU A 151 12.00 -11.79 -30.67
C GLU A 151 11.13 -12.43 -31.75
N LEU A 152 9.91 -12.85 -31.42
CA LEU A 152 8.98 -13.46 -32.38
C LEU A 152 8.51 -12.46 -33.45
N ALA A 153 8.26 -11.20 -33.06
CA ALA A 153 7.72 -10.17 -33.96
C ALA A 153 8.78 -9.54 -34.88
N PHE A 154 9.99 -9.31 -34.37
CA PHE A 154 11.04 -8.54 -35.04
C PHE A 154 12.34 -9.31 -35.26
N GLY A 155 12.49 -10.51 -34.68
CA GLY A 155 13.72 -11.31 -34.78
C GLY A 155 14.91 -10.69 -34.05
N ILE A 156 14.68 -9.75 -33.15
CA ILE A 156 15.73 -9.07 -32.38
C ILE A 156 15.94 -9.84 -31.07
N PRO A 157 17.17 -10.30 -30.76
CA PRO A 157 17.49 -11.02 -29.53
C PRO A 157 17.45 -10.13 -28.29
#